data_AF-A0A499V2L2-F1
#
_entry.id   AF-A0A499V2L2-F1
#
_cell.length_a   1.000
_cell.length_b   1.000
_cell.length_c   1.000
_cell.angle_alpha   90.00
_cell.angle_beta   90.00
_cell.angle_gamma   90.00
#
_symmetry.space_group_name_H-M   'P 1'
#
loop_
_entity.id
_entity.type
_entity.pdbx_description
1 polymer ?
#
loop_
_entity_poly.entity_id
_entity_poly.type
_entity_poly.pdbx_seq_one_letter_code
_entity_poly.pdbx_strand_id
1 'polypeptide(L)'
;MQAAWHTAGAVAVTRAPLPDDRLATSLLPLRVAGTTEGQRLALAAAEQVVIALRSVFPCDPRPERMRAPAVPRDGRLRGCCENLAAVLRRTSRECGTRHAALVAAVRAGCVGPVEGLVTEGHADGVVRALVEQGSSARCPWSGWATASCGISRSRSCC
;
A
#
# COMPACT_ATOMS: atom_id res chain seq x y z
N MET A 1 -7.10 -0.75 17.77
CA MET A 1 -6.37 -1.37 18.90
C MET A 1 -5.86 -0.27 19.85
N GLN A 2 -5.76 -0.52 21.16
CA GLN A 2 -5.23 0.45 22.13
C GLN A 2 -3.75 0.18 22.43
N ALA A 3 -2.89 1.18 22.22
CA ALA A 3 -1.46 1.08 22.50
C ALA A 3 -1.08 1.90 23.74
N ALA A 4 0.00 1.49 24.39
CA ALA A 4 0.57 2.18 25.54
C ALA A 4 2.09 2.22 25.45
N TRP A 5 2.72 3.32 25.87
CA TRP A 5 4.18 3.43 25.95
C TRP A 5 4.60 4.20 27.20
N HIS A 6 5.74 3.81 27.74
CA HIS A 6 6.35 4.46 28.88
C HIS A 6 6.96 5.80 28.46
N THR A 7 6.78 6.84 29.26
CA THR A 7 7.38 8.15 28.99
C THR A 7 8.55 8.46 29.91
N ALA A 8 8.62 7.90 31.12
CA ALA A 8 9.54 8.35 32.16
C ALA A 8 9.43 9.87 32.46
N GLY A 9 8.25 10.47 32.23
CA GLY A 9 7.93 11.85 32.58
C GLY A 9 6.83 11.94 33.65
N ALA A 10 6.21 13.12 33.80
CA ALA A 10 5.16 13.36 34.79
C ALA A 10 3.97 12.38 34.67
N VAL A 11 3.64 11.97 33.44
CA VAL A 11 2.66 10.92 33.16
C VAL A 11 3.44 9.65 32.77
N ALA A 12 3.58 8.69 33.68
CA ALA A 12 4.44 7.51 33.49
C ALA A 12 4.13 6.72 32.20
N VAL A 13 2.85 6.64 31.81
CA VAL A 13 2.39 5.91 30.62
C VAL A 13 1.39 6.75 29.83
N THR A 14 1.63 6.89 28.53
CA THR A 14 0.65 7.44 27.59
C THR A 14 -0.08 6.30 26.87
N ARG A 15 -1.38 6.48 26.61
CA ARG A 15 -2.18 5.53 25.85
C ARG A 15 -2.85 6.23 24.68
N ALA A 16 -2.88 5.59 23.51
CA ALA A 16 -3.54 6.14 22.33
C ALA A 16 -4.06 5.03 21.41
N PRO A 17 -5.19 5.28 20.71
CA PRO A 17 -5.68 4.35 19.71
C PRO A 17 -4.74 4.32 18.50
N LEU A 18 -4.47 3.12 18.03
CA LEU A 18 -3.76 2.85 16.78
C LEU A 18 -4.65 2.00 15.85
N PRO A 19 -4.54 2.23 14.53
CA PRO A 19 -5.17 1.39 13.53
C PRO A 19 -4.65 -0.05 13.65
N ASP A 20 -5.53 -1.01 13.41
CA ASP A 20 -5.26 -2.45 13.51
C ASP A 20 -4.83 -3.08 12.18
N ASP A 21 -4.96 -2.36 11.08
CA ASP A 21 -4.54 -2.75 9.72
C ASP A 21 -3.08 -2.35 9.40
N ARG A 22 -2.37 -1.72 10.34
CA ARG A 22 -0.98 -1.28 10.19
C ARG A 22 -0.11 -1.76 11.35
N LEU A 23 1.18 -1.92 11.10
CA LEU A 23 2.14 -2.26 12.15
C LEU A 23 2.23 -1.10 13.16
N ALA A 24 1.61 -1.24 14.34
CA ALA A 24 1.58 -0.21 15.38
C ALA A 24 2.97 0.37 15.71
N THR A 25 4.00 -0.48 15.75
CA THR A 25 5.38 -0.10 16.04
C THR A 25 5.95 0.90 15.03
N SER A 26 5.60 0.79 13.74
CA SER A 26 6.08 1.74 12.72
C SER A 26 5.37 3.11 12.79
N LEU A 27 4.28 3.21 13.55
CA LEU A 27 3.53 4.46 13.74
C LEU A 27 3.96 5.24 14.98
N LEU A 28 4.78 4.66 15.88
CA LEU A 28 5.24 5.35 17.09
C LEU A 28 5.96 6.68 16.81
N PRO A 29 6.81 6.82 15.77
CA PRO A 29 7.44 8.10 15.43
C PRO A 29 6.44 9.24 15.12
N LEU A 30 5.22 8.92 14.71
CA LEU A 30 4.16 9.91 14.43
C LEU A 30 3.32 10.26 15.67
N ARG A 31 3.49 9.52 16.78
CA ARG A 31 2.65 9.62 17.99
C ARG A 31 3.42 9.94 19.25
N VAL A 32 4.73 9.70 19.28
CA VAL A 32 5.59 9.90 20.44
C VAL A 32 6.50 11.10 20.20
N ALA A 33 6.43 12.10 21.06
CA ALA A 33 7.16 13.36 20.88
C ALA A 33 8.68 13.23 21.06
N GLY A 34 9.16 12.23 21.82
CA GLY A 34 10.59 12.03 22.08
C GLY A 34 11.19 13.05 23.08
N THR A 35 10.35 13.76 23.83
CA THR A 35 10.79 14.82 24.74
C THR A 35 11.35 14.27 26.05
N THR A 36 10.99 13.05 26.41
CA THR A 36 11.42 12.38 27.64
C THR A 36 12.27 11.14 27.35
N GLU A 37 13.01 10.68 28.35
CA GLU A 37 13.91 9.52 28.17
C GLU A 37 13.16 8.24 27.83
N GLY A 38 12.03 7.97 28.51
CA GLY A 38 11.20 6.81 28.20
C GLY A 38 10.61 6.88 26.79
N GLN A 39 10.28 8.09 26.30
CA GLN A 39 9.81 8.27 24.94
C GLN A 39 10.91 8.03 23.90
N ARG A 40 12.14 8.51 24.14
CA ARG A 40 13.29 8.24 23.27
C ARG A 40 13.62 6.75 23.22
N LEU A 41 13.57 6.07 24.37
CA LEU A 41 13.78 4.62 24.42
C LEU A 41 12.68 3.86 23.66
N ALA A 42 11.42 4.27 23.78
CA ALA A 42 10.31 3.66 23.05
C ALA A 42 10.47 3.85 21.52
N LEU A 43 10.92 5.03 21.08
CA LEU A 43 11.23 5.31 19.67
C LEU A 43 12.39 4.46 19.16
N ALA A 44 13.48 4.37 19.92
CA ALA A 44 14.63 3.53 19.56
C ALA A 44 14.25 2.04 19.48
N ALA A 45 13.46 1.54 20.43
CA ALA A 45 12.96 0.17 20.39
C ALA A 45 12.08 -0.08 19.15
N ALA A 46 11.22 0.88 18.80
CA ALA A 46 10.40 0.77 17.60
C ALA A 46 11.21 0.73 16.32
N GLU A 47 12.24 1.56 16.21
CA GLU A 47 13.18 1.54 15.11
C GLU A 47 13.84 0.16 14.98
N GLN A 48 14.40 -0.37 16.07
CA GLN A 48 15.08 -1.66 16.05
C GLN A 48 14.14 -2.81 15.65
N VAL A 49 12.90 -2.79 16.13
CA VAL A 49 11.89 -3.78 15.73
C VAL A 49 11.60 -3.66 14.22
N VAL A 50 11.42 -2.46 13.67
CA VAL A 50 11.17 -2.29 12.24
C VAL A 50 12.38 -2.72 11.40
N ILE A 51 13.61 -2.42 11.84
CA ILE A 51 14.84 -2.89 11.20
C ILE A 51 14.88 -4.42 11.16
N ALA A 52 14.64 -5.08 12.29
CA ALA A 52 14.62 -6.54 12.39
C ALA A 52 13.50 -7.15 11.52
N LEU A 53 12.31 -6.55 11.50
CA LEU A 53 11.22 -7.04 10.66
C LEU A 53 11.53 -6.90 9.17
N ARG A 54 12.23 -5.84 8.75
CA ARG A 54 12.64 -5.68 7.34
C ARG A 54 13.68 -6.71 6.90
N SER A 55 14.54 -7.19 7.81
CA SER A 55 15.50 -8.24 7.48
C SER A 55 14.86 -9.64 7.45
N VAL A 56 13.89 -9.89 8.34
CA VAL A 56 13.18 -11.19 8.43
C VAL A 56 12.09 -11.33 7.37
N PHE A 57 11.44 -10.23 7.00
CA PHE A 57 10.39 -10.19 5.98
C PHE A 57 10.83 -9.29 4.82
N PRO A 58 11.75 -9.76 3.95
CA PRO A 58 12.23 -8.97 2.82
C PRO A 58 11.08 -8.77 1.83
N CYS A 59 10.47 -7.59 1.92
CA CYS A 59 9.68 -6.99 0.85
C CYS A 59 10.54 -5.83 0.34
N ASP A 60 11.25 -6.06 -0.77
CA ASP A 60 12.03 -5.07 -1.52
C ASP A 60 11.29 -4.75 -2.83
N PRO A 61 10.18 -3.98 -2.77
CA PRO A 61 9.37 -3.69 -3.95
C PRO A 61 10.24 -2.98 -5.00
N ARG A 62 10.36 -3.60 -6.17
CA ARG A 62 10.98 -3.01 -7.36
C ARG A 62 9.87 -2.60 -8.32
N PRO A 63 9.42 -1.32 -8.37
CA PRO A 63 8.25 -0.91 -9.14
C PRO A 63 8.29 -1.36 -10.60
N GLU A 64 9.45 -1.29 -11.23
CA GLU A 64 9.72 -1.74 -12.59
C GLU A 64 9.45 -3.24 -12.79
N ARG A 65 9.74 -4.08 -11.78
CA ARG A 65 9.47 -5.53 -11.82
C ARG A 65 8.05 -5.86 -11.42
N MET A 66 7.48 -5.13 -10.45
CA MET A 66 6.09 -5.30 -10.01
C MET A 66 5.08 -5.02 -11.13
N ARG A 67 5.40 -4.07 -12.01
CA ARG A 67 4.56 -3.68 -13.17
C ARG A 67 4.76 -4.59 -14.38
N ALA A 68 5.79 -5.43 -14.39
CA ALA A 68 6.04 -6.37 -15.48
C ALA A 68 4.96 -7.48 -15.50
N PRO A 69 4.62 -8.02 -16.67
CA PRO A 69 3.77 -9.19 -16.73
C PRO A 69 4.41 -10.39 -16.02
N ALA A 70 3.61 -11.17 -15.30
CA ALA A 70 4.08 -12.33 -14.54
C ALA A 70 3.42 -13.62 -15.01
N VAL A 71 4.17 -14.72 -15.01
CA VAL A 71 3.57 -16.05 -15.16
C VAL A 71 2.64 -16.26 -13.97
N PRO A 72 1.38 -16.68 -14.19
CA PRO A 72 0.42 -16.79 -13.11
C PRO A 72 0.56 -18.11 -12.36
N ARG A 73 1.78 -18.36 -11.89
CA ARG A 73 2.16 -19.40 -10.94
C ARG A 73 2.45 -18.74 -9.59
N ASP A 74 2.54 -19.57 -8.57
CA ASP A 74 2.84 -19.21 -7.17
C ASP A 74 1.67 -18.62 -6.37
N GLY A 75 1.51 -19.12 -5.15
CA GLY A 75 0.43 -18.70 -4.23
C GLY A 75 0.81 -17.56 -3.29
N ARG A 76 2.08 -17.13 -3.26
CA ARG A 76 2.61 -16.11 -2.33
C ARG A 76 3.43 -15.05 -3.07
N LEU A 77 3.40 -13.83 -2.56
CA LEU A 77 4.21 -12.72 -3.07
C LEU A 77 5.70 -13.00 -2.79
N ARG A 78 6.53 -12.80 -3.80
CA ARG A 78 7.99 -12.95 -3.71
C ARG A 78 8.61 -11.69 -3.11
N GLY A 79 9.84 -11.81 -2.59
CA GLY A 79 10.49 -10.71 -1.88
C GLY A 79 10.68 -9.44 -2.71
N CYS A 80 10.97 -9.55 -4.02
CA CYS A 80 11.08 -8.38 -4.91
C CYS A 80 9.72 -7.93 -5.50
N CYS A 81 8.63 -8.58 -5.10
CA CYS A 81 7.26 -8.33 -5.57
C CYS A 81 7.05 -8.46 -7.10
N GLU A 82 7.95 -9.15 -7.81
CA GLU A 82 7.90 -9.29 -9.27
C GLU A 82 6.71 -10.13 -9.77
N ASN A 83 6.13 -10.96 -8.90
CA ASN A 83 4.95 -11.78 -9.22
C ASN A 83 3.62 -11.15 -8.78
N LEU A 84 3.58 -9.83 -8.56
CA LEU A 84 2.39 -9.11 -8.09
C LEU A 84 1.15 -9.41 -8.95
N ALA A 85 1.28 -9.42 -10.28
CA ALA A 85 0.17 -9.68 -11.18
C ALA A 85 -0.43 -11.09 -11.02
N ALA A 86 0.41 -12.10 -10.73
CA ALA A 86 -0.04 -13.46 -10.44
C ALA A 86 -0.82 -13.53 -9.13
N VAL A 87 -0.29 -12.91 -8.07
CA VAL A 87 -0.90 -12.87 -6.74
C VAL A 87 -2.21 -12.10 -6.76
N LEU A 88 -2.29 -10.99 -7.50
CA LEU A 88 -3.52 -10.20 -7.65
C LEU A 88 -4.62 -11.03 -8.31
N ARG A 89 -4.30 -11.73 -9.41
CA ARG A 89 -5.25 -12.58 -10.14
C ARG A 89 -5.81 -13.71 -9.28
N ARG A 90 -4.97 -14.30 -8.43
CA ARG A 90 -5.37 -15.35 -7.50
C ARG A 90 -6.26 -14.77 -6.39
N THR A 91 -5.80 -13.70 -5.75
CA THR A 91 -6.49 -13.06 -4.62
C THR A 91 -7.89 -12.58 -5.01
N SER A 92 -8.04 -11.99 -6.20
CA SER A 92 -9.35 -11.53 -6.70
C SER A 92 -10.36 -12.67 -6.89
N ARG A 93 -9.89 -13.88 -7.20
CA ARG A 93 -10.74 -15.07 -7.39
C ARG A 93 -11.03 -15.83 -6.10
N GLU A 94 -10.08 -15.85 -5.18
CA GLU A 94 -10.17 -16.69 -3.98
C GLU A 94 -10.70 -15.96 -2.75
N CYS A 95 -10.49 -14.64 -2.62
CA CYS A 95 -10.86 -13.92 -1.41
C CYS A 95 -11.17 -12.45 -1.69
N GLY A 96 -12.47 -12.15 -1.85
CA GLY A 96 -12.97 -10.79 -2.06
C GLY A 96 -12.54 -9.81 -0.96
N THR A 97 -12.50 -10.22 0.31
CA THR A 97 -12.07 -9.36 1.42
C THR A 97 -10.60 -8.93 1.30
N ARG A 98 -9.69 -9.87 1.01
CA ARG A 98 -8.27 -9.54 0.80
C ARG A 98 -8.07 -8.68 -0.44
N HIS A 99 -8.83 -8.96 -1.50
CA HIS A 99 -8.79 -8.15 -2.72
C HIS A 99 -9.28 -6.72 -2.46
N ALA A 100 -10.37 -6.54 -1.73
CA ALA A 100 -10.87 -5.23 -1.34
C ALA A 100 -9.86 -4.45 -0.47
N ALA A 101 -9.17 -5.12 0.46
CA ALA A 101 -8.09 -4.50 1.23
C ALA A 101 -6.94 -4.01 0.35
N LEU A 102 -6.56 -4.76 -0.70
CA LEU A 102 -5.56 -4.33 -1.67
C LEU A 102 -6.02 -3.08 -2.45
N VAL A 103 -7.26 -3.06 -2.92
CA VAL A 103 -7.83 -1.89 -3.61
C VAL A 103 -7.85 -0.66 -2.69
N ALA A 104 -8.22 -0.83 -1.41
CA ALA A 104 -8.21 0.24 -0.43
C ALA A 104 -6.79 0.79 -0.17
N ALA A 105 -5.79 -0.08 -0.06
CA ALA A 105 -4.40 0.34 0.10
C ALA A 105 -3.89 1.15 -1.11
N VAL A 106 -4.24 0.73 -2.33
CA VAL A 106 -3.87 1.48 -3.55
C VAL A 106 -4.60 2.82 -3.62
N ARG A 107 -5.89 2.88 -3.28
CA ARG A 107 -6.64 4.16 -3.16
C ARG A 107 -5.98 5.13 -2.20
N ALA A 108 -5.44 4.66 -1.08
CA ALA A 108 -4.77 5.51 -0.10
C ALA A 108 -3.40 6.05 -0.58
N GLY A 109 -2.76 5.37 -1.54
CA GLY A 109 -1.44 5.73 -2.06
C GLY A 109 -1.44 6.45 -3.42
N CYS A 110 -2.52 6.38 -4.19
CA CYS A 110 -2.61 6.99 -5.52
C CYS A 110 -3.22 8.39 -5.47
N VAL A 111 -2.75 9.26 -6.37
CA VAL A 111 -3.39 10.54 -6.66
C VAL A 111 -4.49 10.31 -7.71
N GLY A 112 -5.74 10.58 -7.36
CA GLY A 112 -6.90 10.43 -8.24
C GLY A 112 -7.76 9.19 -7.96
N PRO A 113 -8.90 9.04 -8.66
CA PRO A 113 -9.85 7.96 -8.40
C PRO A 113 -9.28 6.60 -8.83
N VAL A 114 -9.31 5.63 -7.92
CA VAL A 114 -9.02 4.22 -8.21
C VAL A 114 -10.31 3.44 -8.00
N GLU A 115 -10.91 2.94 -9.07
CA GLU A 115 -12.12 2.13 -9.02
C GLU A 115 -11.83 0.68 -8.69
N GLY A 116 -10.72 0.14 -9.22
CA GLY A 116 -10.39 -1.28 -9.06
C GLY A 116 -8.93 -1.62 -9.32
N LEU A 117 -8.61 -2.87 -9.03
CA LEU A 117 -7.36 -3.53 -9.39
C LEU A 117 -7.71 -4.78 -10.19
N VAL A 118 -7.30 -4.82 -11.45
CA VAL A 118 -7.63 -5.93 -12.36
C VAL A 118 -6.38 -6.57 -12.93
N THR A 119 -6.55 -7.76 -13.49
CA THR A 119 -5.48 -8.44 -14.21
C THR A 119 -5.94 -8.79 -15.60
N GLU A 120 -5.15 -8.41 -16.60
CA GLU A 120 -5.38 -8.76 -18.00
C GLU A 120 -4.40 -9.84 -18.45
N GLY A 121 -4.86 -10.73 -19.33
CA GLY A 121 -3.98 -11.65 -20.04
C GLY A 121 -3.06 -10.90 -21.00
N HIS A 122 -1.83 -11.35 -21.13
CA HIS A 122 -0.85 -10.82 -22.08
C HIS A 122 -0.39 -11.92 -23.04
N ALA A 123 0.39 -11.56 -24.06
CA ALA A 123 1.04 -12.54 -24.93
C ALA A 123 1.82 -13.58 -24.10
N ASP A 124 1.91 -14.82 -24.58
CA ASP A 124 2.66 -15.91 -23.95
C ASP A 124 2.12 -16.42 -22.60
N GLY A 125 0.84 -16.15 -22.28
CA GLY A 125 0.17 -16.73 -21.11
C GLY A 125 0.54 -16.10 -19.77
N VAL A 126 1.25 -14.98 -19.79
CA VAL A 126 1.53 -14.15 -18.61
C VAL A 126 0.37 -13.18 -18.35
N VAL A 127 0.35 -12.59 -17.16
CA VAL A 127 -0.68 -11.61 -16.75
C VAL A 127 -0.07 -10.31 -16.30
N ARG A 128 -0.75 -9.21 -16.61
CA ARG A 128 -0.39 -7.87 -16.18
C ARG A 128 -1.41 -7.34 -15.19
N ALA A 129 -0.95 -6.70 -14.11
CA ALA A 129 -1.79 -5.97 -13.17
C ALA A 129 -2.07 -4.57 -13.69
N LEU A 130 -3.31 -4.10 -13.51
CA LEU A 130 -3.76 -2.78 -13.94
C LEU A 130 -4.56 -2.12 -12.81
N VAL A 131 -4.45 -0.81 -12.74
CA VAL A 131 -5.30 0.03 -11.89
C VAL A 131 -6.42 0.56 -12.77
N GLU A 132 -7.66 0.24 -12.43
CA GLU A 132 -8.82 0.86 -13.06
C GLU A 132 -9.01 2.24 -12.42
N GLN A 133 -8.79 3.28 -13.22
CA GLN A 133 -9.07 4.63 -12.80
C GLN A 133 -10.49 4.98 -13.22
N GLY A 134 -11.23 5.57 -12.29
CA GLY A 134 -12.51 6.17 -12.64
C GLY A 134 -12.29 7.30 -13.61
N SER A 135 -13.22 7.48 -14.55
CA SER A 135 -13.18 8.64 -15.43
C SER A 135 -13.24 9.88 -14.54
N SER A 136 -12.11 10.56 -14.38
CA SER A 136 -12.11 11.91 -13.85
C SER A 136 -12.82 12.78 -14.88
N ALA A 137 -14.13 12.94 -14.74
CA ALA A 137 -14.79 14.12 -15.27
C ALA A 137 -14.10 15.31 -14.59
N ARG A 138 -13.10 15.89 -15.25
CA ARG A 138 -12.47 17.11 -14.80
C ARG A 138 -13.49 18.23 -14.99
N CYS A 139 -13.90 18.89 -13.91
CA CYS A 139 -14.31 20.28 -14.05
C CYS A 139 -13.07 21.09 -14.45
N PRO A 140 -13.13 21.89 -15.53
CA PRO A 140 -11.97 22.58 -16.05
C PRO A 140 -11.64 23.80 -15.18
N TRP A 141 -10.35 24.05 -14.97
CA TRP A 141 -9.88 25.43 -14.83
C TRP A 141 -9.87 26.01 -16.24
N SER A 142 -10.62 27.10 -16.43
CA SER A 142 -11.04 27.63 -17.73
C SER A 142 -9.88 28.14 -18.58
N GLY A 143 -9.83 27.67 -19.82
CA GLY A 143 -9.11 28.30 -20.92
C GLY A 143 -9.24 27.42 -22.16
N TRP A 144 -10.07 27.88 -23.10
CA TRP A 144 -10.34 27.37 -24.46
C TRP A 144 -10.91 25.93 -24.62
N ALA A 145 -12.14 25.88 -25.13
CA ALA A 145 -12.88 24.70 -25.61
C ALA A 145 -12.11 23.96 -26.74
N THR A 146 -12.25 22.66 -26.97
CA THR A 146 -13.46 22.01 -27.52
C THR A 146 -13.42 20.49 -27.27
N ALA A 147 -14.61 19.91 -27.11
CA ALA A 147 -14.91 18.53 -26.73
C ALA A 147 -14.31 17.42 -27.62
N SER A 148 -14.02 16.28 -26.98
CA SER A 148 -14.56 14.98 -27.41
C SER A 148 -14.48 13.97 -26.27
N CYS A 149 -15.68 13.54 -25.86
CA CYS A 149 -15.99 12.54 -24.86
C CYS A 149 -15.75 11.13 -25.41
N GLY A 150 -15.23 10.22 -24.57
CA GLY A 150 -15.21 8.77 -24.85
C GLY A 150 -13.83 8.18 -25.12
N ILE A 151 -13.36 7.36 -24.18
CA ILE A 151 -12.73 6.03 -24.35
C ILE A 151 -11.97 5.75 -23.04
N SER A 152 -12.42 4.71 -22.33
CA SER A 152 -11.69 4.06 -21.26
C SER A 152 -10.31 3.66 -21.76
N ARG A 153 -9.27 4.35 -21.30
CA ARG A 153 -7.88 3.91 -21.49
C ARG A 153 -7.33 3.50 -20.15
N SER A 154 -7.16 2.19 -19.98
CA SER A 154 -6.25 1.59 -19.02
C SER A 154 -4.84 2.11 -19.28
N ARG A 155 -4.48 3.23 -18.63
CA ARG A 155 -3.12 3.78 -18.71
C ARG A 155 -2.29 3.15 -17.60
N SER A 156 -1.17 2.55 -17.98
CA SER A 156 -0.09 2.22 -17.06
C SER A 156 0.49 3.52 -16.48
N CYS A 157 0.37 3.74 -15.18
CA CYS A 157 0.96 4.91 -14.52
C CYS A 157 2.48 4.77 -14.33
N CYS A 158 3.17 5.89 -14.57
CA CYS A 158 4.60 6.15 -14.33
C CYS A 158 5.00 5.94 -12.87
#